data_AF-A0A0N0BQ28-F1
#
_entry.id   AF-A0A0N0BQ28-F1
#
_cell.length_a   1.000
_cell.length_b   1.000
_cell.length_c   1.000
_cell.angle_alpha   90.00
_cell.angle_beta   90.00
_cell.angle_gamma   90.00
#
_symmetry.space_group_name_H-M   'P 1'
#
loop_
_entity.id
_entity.type
_entity.pdbx_description
1 polymer ?
#
loop_
_entity_poly.entity_id
_entity_poly.type
_entity_poly.pdbx_seq_one_letter_code
_entity_poly.pdbx_strand_id
1 'polypeptide(L)'
;MYTIADLPIENTLQTVEYDLGLESALRQMFENSYTQIGVERDGELVGIVTYRSVVRTLLAFQRLEVGHKTLDKISVGAAVEDAHTISEDENLLAVFDALAEYTYIIVDRDDEWRILTDYDLLTRLKQMLEPFLLIESIEMQLRDVFTRVFGDSLSEQLGETFDEEHPLPTPASIEHCSYAHYAQFISIHWEEFESLFDDQQDVIRELVLEIGDMRNQLFHFRVDDPEEFDRDMLRFGQSYFSSV
;
A
#
# COMPACT_ATOMS: atom_id res chain seq x y z
N MET A 1 -14.68 -15.49 9.98
CA MET A 1 -13.44 -15.68 9.22
C MET A 1 -13.54 -14.69 8.09
N TYR A 2 -12.52 -13.86 7.85
CA TYR A 2 -12.57 -12.88 6.76
C TYR A 2 -12.63 -13.60 5.41
N THR A 3 -13.55 -13.19 4.57
CA THR A 3 -13.75 -13.74 3.22
C THR A 3 -13.42 -12.69 2.16
N ILE A 4 -13.49 -13.06 0.90
CA ILE A 4 -13.29 -12.14 -0.22
C ILE A 4 -14.38 -11.07 -0.28
N ALA A 5 -15.58 -11.36 0.24
CA ALA A 5 -16.63 -10.35 0.43
C ALA A 5 -16.16 -9.13 1.25
N ASP A 6 -15.24 -9.33 2.20
CA ASP A 6 -14.72 -8.26 3.06
C ASP A 6 -13.65 -7.38 2.36
N LEU A 7 -13.18 -7.77 1.17
CA LEU A 7 -12.26 -6.93 0.39
C LEU A 7 -13.05 -5.85 -0.38
N PRO A 8 -12.70 -4.57 -0.26
CA PRO A 8 -13.17 -3.56 -1.20
C PRO A 8 -12.44 -3.78 -2.54
N ILE A 9 -13.13 -4.44 -3.47
CA ILE A 9 -12.73 -4.64 -4.85
C ILE A 9 -13.58 -3.68 -5.68
N GLU A 10 -13.02 -2.50 -5.97
CA GLU A 10 -13.77 -1.41 -6.62
C GLU A 10 -13.71 -1.50 -8.15
N ASN A 11 -12.66 -2.11 -8.70
CA ASN A 11 -12.46 -2.18 -10.14
C ASN A 11 -13.48 -3.11 -10.80
N THR A 12 -14.29 -2.57 -11.71
CA THR A 12 -15.15 -3.35 -12.60
C THR A 12 -14.35 -3.86 -13.78
N LEU A 13 -14.48 -5.16 -14.07
CA LEU A 13 -13.90 -5.78 -15.27
C LEU A 13 -14.54 -5.15 -16.51
N GLN A 14 -13.73 -4.45 -17.31
CA GLN A 14 -14.19 -3.97 -18.62
C GLN A 14 -14.27 -5.15 -19.58
N THR A 15 -15.32 -5.16 -20.40
CA THR A 15 -15.62 -6.26 -21.32
C THR A 15 -15.77 -5.78 -22.77
N VAL A 16 -15.51 -6.69 -23.70
CA VAL A 16 -15.71 -6.52 -25.15
C VAL A 16 -16.43 -7.71 -25.75
N GLU A 17 -17.11 -7.48 -26.87
CA GLU A 17 -17.78 -8.54 -27.63
C GLU A 17 -16.77 -9.53 -28.22
N TYR A 18 -17.14 -10.81 -28.23
CA TYR A 18 -16.33 -11.93 -28.71
C TYR A 18 -15.83 -11.76 -30.15
N ASP A 19 -16.63 -11.14 -31.02
CA ASP A 19 -16.34 -10.94 -32.43
C ASP A 19 -15.57 -9.64 -32.74
N LEU A 20 -15.32 -8.80 -31.73
CA LEU A 20 -14.52 -7.59 -31.86
C LEU A 20 -13.13 -7.92 -32.43
N GLY A 21 -12.60 -7.06 -33.29
CA GLY A 21 -11.24 -7.20 -33.81
C GLY A 21 -10.19 -7.02 -32.71
N LEU A 22 -9.16 -7.89 -32.72
CA LEU A 22 -8.11 -7.92 -31.70
C LEU A 22 -7.35 -6.59 -31.61
N GLU A 23 -7.15 -5.89 -32.73
CA GLU A 23 -6.57 -4.55 -32.74
C GLU A 23 -7.38 -3.55 -31.92
N SER A 24 -8.72 -3.61 -32.00
CA SER A 24 -9.60 -2.70 -31.27
C SER A 24 -9.57 -2.98 -29.78
N ALA A 25 -9.60 -4.26 -29.38
CA ALA A 25 -9.44 -4.65 -27.98
C ALA A 25 -8.08 -4.21 -27.42
N LEU A 26 -6.98 -4.46 -28.15
CA LEU A 26 -5.64 -4.04 -27.74
C LEU A 26 -5.51 -2.52 -27.61
N ARG A 27 -6.18 -1.76 -28.49
CA ARG A 27 -6.25 -0.30 -28.39
C ARG A 27 -7.00 0.14 -27.13
N GLN A 28 -8.15 -0.45 -26.83
CA GLN A 28 -8.89 -0.16 -25.59
C GLN A 28 -8.05 -0.48 -24.34
N MET A 29 -7.39 -1.63 -24.34
CA MET A 29 -6.47 -2.03 -23.26
C MET A 29 -5.36 -0.98 -23.10
N PHE A 30 -4.72 -0.58 -24.18
CA PHE A 30 -3.63 0.41 -24.14
C PHE A 30 -4.09 1.80 -23.68
N GLU A 31 -5.19 2.31 -24.24
CA GLU A 31 -5.70 3.66 -23.96
C GLU A 31 -6.18 3.80 -22.50
N ASN A 32 -6.65 2.70 -21.89
CA ASN A 32 -7.12 2.69 -20.51
C ASN A 32 -6.12 2.04 -19.53
N SER A 33 -4.89 1.74 -19.97
CA SER A 33 -3.84 1.09 -19.17
C SER A 33 -4.23 -0.28 -18.58
N TYR A 34 -5.08 -1.04 -19.26
CA TYR A 34 -5.43 -2.40 -18.85
C TYR A 34 -4.48 -3.45 -19.45
N THR A 35 -4.15 -4.47 -18.68
CA THR A 35 -3.36 -5.63 -19.14
C THR A 35 -4.22 -6.83 -19.52
N GLN A 36 -5.52 -6.76 -19.20
CA GLN A 36 -6.54 -7.75 -19.52
C GLN A 36 -7.88 -7.08 -19.79
N ILE A 37 -8.74 -7.75 -20.56
CA ILE A 37 -10.12 -7.33 -20.81
C ILE A 37 -11.02 -8.55 -20.85
N GLY A 38 -12.18 -8.48 -20.19
CA GLY A 38 -13.17 -9.55 -20.22
C GLY A 38 -13.80 -9.67 -21.61
N VAL A 39 -14.31 -10.84 -21.92
CA VAL A 39 -14.93 -11.12 -23.22
C VAL A 39 -16.32 -11.66 -23.00
N GLU A 40 -17.29 -10.99 -23.61
CA GLU A 40 -18.68 -11.37 -23.54
C GLU A 40 -19.17 -11.97 -24.86
N ARG A 41 -20.15 -12.87 -24.76
CA ARG A 41 -20.96 -13.34 -25.86
C ARG A 41 -22.38 -13.52 -25.36
N ASP A 42 -23.34 -12.96 -26.09
CA ASP A 42 -24.76 -13.03 -25.73
C ASP A 42 -25.06 -12.48 -24.31
N GLY A 43 -24.25 -11.53 -23.83
CA GLY A 43 -24.37 -10.93 -22.49
C GLY A 43 -23.75 -11.75 -21.35
N GLU A 44 -23.07 -12.86 -21.65
CA GLU A 44 -22.39 -13.69 -20.65
C GLU A 44 -20.87 -13.57 -20.79
N LEU A 45 -20.15 -13.50 -19.67
CA LEU A 45 -18.69 -13.54 -19.64
C LEU A 45 -18.21 -14.94 -20.04
N VAL A 46 -17.58 -15.04 -21.21
CA VAL A 46 -17.07 -16.31 -21.76
C VAL A 46 -15.57 -16.51 -21.54
N GLY A 47 -14.88 -15.50 -21.03
CA GLY A 47 -13.47 -15.59 -20.68
C GLY A 47 -12.79 -14.23 -20.70
N ILE A 48 -11.49 -14.24 -20.94
CA ILE A 48 -10.66 -13.04 -20.88
C ILE A 48 -9.59 -13.04 -21.97
N VAL A 49 -9.17 -11.85 -22.39
CA VAL A 49 -8.00 -11.66 -23.25
C VAL A 49 -6.95 -10.88 -22.49
N THR A 50 -5.71 -11.34 -22.57
CA THR A 50 -4.53 -10.69 -21.99
C THR A 50 -3.50 -10.44 -23.09
N TYR A 51 -2.55 -9.54 -22.85
CA TYR A 51 -1.41 -9.41 -23.78
C TYR A 51 -0.67 -10.75 -23.99
N ARG A 52 -0.61 -11.60 -22.95
CA ARG A 52 -0.02 -12.94 -23.02
C ARG A 52 -0.80 -13.87 -23.95
N SER A 53 -2.12 -13.90 -23.84
CA SER A 53 -2.96 -14.77 -24.69
C SER A 53 -2.92 -14.34 -26.14
N VAL A 54 -2.93 -13.02 -26.42
CA VAL A 54 -2.70 -12.46 -27.75
C VAL A 54 -1.39 -12.94 -28.35
N VAL A 55 -0.27 -12.78 -27.63
CA VAL A 55 1.05 -13.19 -28.12
C VAL A 55 1.09 -14.70 -28.39
N ARG A 56 0.50 -15.53 -27.51
CA ARG A 56 0.39 -16.98 -27.71
C ARG A 56 -0.37 -17.31 -29.00
N THR A 57 -1.50 -16.66 -29.25
CA THR A 57 -2.30 -16.85 -30.47
C THR A 57 -1.52 -16.46 -31.73
N LEU A 58 -0.81 -15.33 -31.71
CA LEU A 58 -0.01 -14.88 -32.85
C LEU A 58 1.14 -15.87 -33.16
N LEU A 59 1.84 -16.36 -32.13
CA LEU A 59 2.87 -17.38 -32.29
C LEU A 59 2.30 -18.70 -32.83
N ALA A 60 1.10 -19.09 -32.40
CA ALA A 60 0.41 -20.27 -32.91
C ALA A 60 0.07 -20.13 -34.41
N PHE A 61 -0.48 -18.99 -34.83
CA PHE A 61 -0.75 -18.73 -36.25
C PHE A 61 0.50 -18.72 -37.11
N GLN A 62 1.60 -18.15 -36.59
CA GLN A 62 2.89 -18.18 -37.29
C GLN A 62 3.39 -19.61 -37.51
N ARG A 63 3.24 -20.49 -36.51
CA ARG A 63 3.63 -21.92 -36.62
C ARG A 63 2.76 -22.71 -37.59
N LEU A 64 1.48 -22.36 -37.70
CA LEU A 64 0.52 -23.04 -38.58
C LEU A 64 0.58 -22.54 -40.03
N GLU A 65 1.51 -21.64 -40.36
CA GLU A 65 1.64 -21.02 -41.68
C GLU A 65 0.33 -20.37 -42.18
N VAL A 66 -0.56 -20.01 -41.25
CA VAL A 66 -1.78 -19.26 -41.55
C VAL A 66 -1.30 -17.87 -41.93
N GLY A 67 -1.27 -17.59 -43.24
CA GLY A 67 -0.65 -16.40 -43.82
C GLY A 67 -1.01 -15.11 -43.07
N HIS A 68 -0.05 -14.17 -43.01
CA HIS A 68 -0.07 -12.91 -42.25
C HIS A 68 -1.48 -12.30 -42.11
N LYS A 69 -2.22 -12.72 -41.07
CA LYS A 69 -3.43 -12.03 -40.65
C LYS A 69 -2.99 -10.81 -39.86
N THR A 70 -3.41 -9.65 -40.33
CA THR A 70 -3.30 -8.40 -39.58
C THR A 70 -4.26 -8.47 -38.38
N LEU A 71 -3.96 -7.74 -37.30
CA LEU A 71 -4.69 -7.83 -36.03
C LEU A 71 -6.18 -7.47 -36.16
N ASP A 72 -6.53 -6.61 -37.11
CA ASP A 72 -7.91 -6.26 -37.48
C ASP A 72 -8.72 -7.44 -38.04
N LYS A 73 -8.06 -8.51 -38.52
CA LYS A 73 -8.70 -9.70 -39.10
C LYS A 73 -8.75 -10.90 -38.16
N ILE A 74 -8.28 -10.73 -36.93
CA ILE A 74 -8.33 -11.74 -35.88
C ILE A 74 -9.37 -11.23 -34.88
N SER A 75 -10.39 -12.03 -34.58
CA SER A 75 -11.34 -11.68 -33.53
C SER A 75 -10.72 -11.94 -32.15
N VAL A 76 -11.19 -11.20 -31.15
CA VAL A 76 -10.91 -11.41 -29.72
C VAL A 76 -11.09 -12.87 -29.33
N GLY A 77 -12.15 -13.51 -29.83
CA GLY A 77 -12.42 -14.95 -29.65
C GLY A 77 -11.26 -15.91 -29.96
N ALA A 78 -10.29 -15.54 -30.80
CA ALA A 78 -9.13 -16.37 -31.10
C ALA A 78 -8.05 -16.37 -30.01
N ALA A 79 -8.13 -15.44 -29.05
CA ALA A 79 -7.18 -15.25 -27.96
C ALA A 79 -7.82 -15.37 -26.57
N VAL A 80 -9.09 -15.79 -26.49
CA VAL A 80 -9.79 -15.99 -25.21
C VAL A 80 -9.14 -17.13 -24.44
N GLU A 81 -8.82 -16.87 -23.18
CA GLU A 81 -8.48 -17.86 -22.16
C GLU A 81 -9.60 -17.90 -21.10
N ASP A 82 -9.68 -18.98 -20.33
CA ASP A 82 -10.64 -19.08 -19.22
C ASP A 82 -10.39 -17.96 -18.20
N ALA A 83 -11.46 -17.34 -17.71
CA ALA A 83 -11.40 -16.36 -16.64
C ALA A 83 -11.13 -17.06 -15.29
N HIS A 84 -10.16 -16.55 -14.54
CA HIS A 84 -9.87 -17.06 -13.19
C HIS A 84 -10.83 -16.42 -12.19
N THR A 85 -11.95 -17.09 -11.93
CA THR A 85 -12.96 -16.64 -10.97
C THR A 85 -12.73 -17.22 -9.58
N ILE A 86 -13.08 -16.46 -8.56
CA ILE A 86 -13.10 -16.90 -7.17
C ILE A 86 -14.41 -16.48 -6.50
N SER A 87 -14.93 -17.34 -5.62
CA SER A 87 -16.17 -17.04 -4.89
C SER A 87 -15.93 -16.06 -3.75
N GLU A 88 -16.90 -15.20 -3.46
CA GLU A 88 -16.85 -14.25 -2.36
C GLU A 88 -16.78 -14.90 -0.97
N ASP A 89 -17.27 -16.13 -0.88
CA ASP A 89 -17.31 -16.93 0.34
C ASP A 89 -15.96 -17.58 0.66
N GLU A 90 -15.01 -17.56 -0.30
CA GLU A 90 -13.68 -18.11 -0.10
C GLU A 90 -12.91 -17.33 0.95
N ASN A 91 -11.98 -18.03 1.60
CA ASN A 91 -11.11 -17.41 2.59
C ASN A 91 -10.29 -16.29 1.93
N LEU A 92 -10.17 -15.16 2.62
CA LEU A 92 -9.39 -14.02 2.14
C LEU A 92 -7.97 -14.38 1.68
N LEU A 93 -7.30 -15.32 2.36
CA LEU A 93 -5.94 -15.73 2.04
C LEU A 93 -5.83 -16.46 0.70
N ALA A 94 -6.92 -17.04 0.18
CA ALA A 94 -6.94 -17.68 -1.13
C ALA A 94 -6.62 -16.68 -2.27
N VAL A 95 -6.84 -15.38 -2.05
CA VAL A 95 -6.43 -14.32 -2.98
C VAL A 95 -4.93 -14.33 -3.23
N PHE A 96 -4.11 -14.58 -2.19
CA PHE A 96 -2.66 -14.60 -2.33
C PHE A 96 -2.20 -15.82 -3.14
N ASP A 97 -2.80 -16.99 -2.89
CA ASP A 97 -2.49 -18.21 -3.64
C ASP A 97 -2.88 -18.05 -5.11
N ALA A 98 -4.07 -17.49 -5.38
CA ALA A 98 -4.54 -17.24 -6.73
C ALA A 98 -3.67 -16.20 -7.46
N LEU A 99 -3.32 -15.08 -6.81
CA LEU A 99 -2.49 -14.04 -7.40
C LEU A 99 -1.00 -14.42 -7.51
N ALA A 100 -0.56 -15.48 -6.83
CA ALA A 100 0.78 -16.05 -7.05
C ALA A 100 0.85 -16.86 -8.35
N GLU A 101 -0.27 -17.44 -8.79
CA GLU A 101 -0.36 -18.21 -10.03
C GLU A 101 -0.81 -17.36 -11.23
N TYR A 102 -1.71 -16.40 -10.98
CA TYR A 102 -2.36 -15.55 -11.97
C TYR A 102 -2.13 -14.06 -11.66
N THR A 103 -2.08 -13.19 -12.66
CA THR A 103 -1.88 -11.74 -12.40
C THR A 103 -3.17 -11.01 -12.02
N TYR A 104 -4.30 -11.73 -12.02
CA TYR A 104 -5.62 -11.20 -11.67
C TYR A 104 -6.54 -12.33 -11.20
N ILE A 105 -7.60 -11.94 -10.51
CA ILE A 105 -8.78 -12.76 -10.20
C ILE A 105 -10.04 -11.97 -10.54
N ILE A 106 -11.10 -12.68 -10.88
CA ILE A 106 -12.43 -12.12 -11.14
C ILE A 106 -13.39 -12.58 -10.04
N VAL A 107 -14.20 -11.66 -9.56
CA VAL A 107 -15.21 -11.91 -8.53
C VAL A 107 -16.56 -11.49 -9.09
N ASP A 108 -17.56 -12.36 -8.97
CA ASP A 108 -18.95 -12.00 -9.23
C ASP A 108 -19.50 -11.30 -7.99
N ARG A 109 -19.82 -10.01 -8.08
CA ARG A 109 -20.33 -9.20 -6.98
C ARG A 109 -21.41 -8.26 -7.47
N ASP A 110 -22.58 -8.29 -6.83
CA ASP A 110 -23.70 -7.39 -7.13
C ASP A 110 -24.13 -7.42 -8.62
N ASP A 111 -24.15 -8.62 -9.22
CA ASP A 111 -24.42 -8.85 -10.66
C ASP A 111 -23.39 -8.17 -11.60
N GLU A 112 -22.21 -7.80 -11.10
CA GLU A 112 -21.11 -7.24 -11.86
C GLU A 112 -19.81 -8.03 -11.67
N TRP A 113 -19.06 -8.20 -12.77
CA TRP A 113 -17.73 -8.77 -12.71
C TRP A 113 -16.74 -7.74 -12.18
N ARG A 114 -16.20 -8.00 -10.99
CA ARG A 114 -15.12 -7.23 -10.39
C ARG A 114 -13.78 -7.90 -10.66
N ILE A 115 -12.72 -7.10 -10.75
CA ILE A 115 -11.37 -7.59 -10.97
C ILE A 115 -10.44 -7.11 -9.86
N LEU A 116 -9.63 -8.02 -9.33
CA LEU A 116 -8.52 -7.69 -8.44
C LEU A 116 -7.22 -8.17 -9.08
N THR A 117 -6.24 -7.29 -9.16
CA THR A 117 -4.92 -7.60 -9.71
C THR A 117 -3.86 -7.71 -8.62
N ASP A 118 -2.71 -8.30 -8.96
CA ASP A 118 -1.52 -8.26 -8.12
C ASP A 118 -1.08 -6.81 -7.82
N TYR A 119 -1.22 -5.91 -8.79
CA TYR A 119 -0.97 -4.47 -8.63
C TYR A 119 -1.86 -3.83 -7.55
N ASP A 120 -3.16 -4.13 -7.55
CA ASP A 120 -4.11 -3.60 -6.57
C ASP A 120 -3.72 -4.07 -5.16
N LEU A 121 -3.45 -5.37 -5.01
CA LEU A 121 -3.02 -5.95 -3.74
C LEU A 121 -1.70 -5.32 -3.25
N LEU A 122 -0.69 -5.22 -4.11
CA LEU A 122 0.61 -4.61 -3.77
C LEU A 122 0.48 -3.14 -3.38
N THR A 123 -0.35 -2.37 -4.09
CA THR A 123 -0.59 -0.96 -3.80
C THR A 123 -1.25 -0.79 -2.43
N ARG A 124 -2.22 -1.65 -2.11
CA ARG A 124 -2.88 -1.63 -0.81
C ARG A 124 -1.95 -2.03 0.32
N LEU A 125 -1.18 -3.10 0.14
CA LEU A 125 -0.18 -3.52 1.12
C LEU A 125 0.84 -2.41 1.38
N LYS A 126 1.29 -1.72 0.33
CA LYS A 126 2.15 -0.54 0.45
C LYS A 126 1.50 0.57 1.29
N GLN A 127 0.25 0.93 0.99
CA GLN A 127 -0.49 1.97 1.73
C GLN A 127 -0.73 1.62 3.21
N MET A 128 -0.87 0.33 3.51
CA MET A 128 -0.99 -0.18 4.88
C MET A 128 0.36 -0.14 5.62
N LEU A 129 1.46 -0.48 4.97
CA LEU A 129 2.78 -0.55 5.59
C LEU A 129 3.45 0.82 5.77
N GLU A 130 3.19 1.77 4.87
CA GLU A 130 3.84 3.09 4.84
C GLU A 130 3.80 3.82 6.19
N PRO A 131 2.65 3.95 6.90
CA PRO A 131 2.60 4.59 8.22
C PRO A 131 3.56 4.00 9.25
N PHE A 132 3.66 2.67 9.32
CA PHE A 132 4.55 1.99 10.27
C PHE A 132 6.01 2.33 10.00
N LEU A 133 6.41 2.33 8.71
CA LEU A 133 7.76 2.64 8.30
C LEU A 133 8.12 4.12 8.54
N LEU A 134 7.18 5.03 8.34
CA LEU A 134 7.38 6.46 8.62
C LEU A 134 7.58 6.71 10.12
N ILE A 135 6.73 6.12 10.96
CA ILE A 135 6.84 6.23 12.43
C ILE A 135 8.17 5.67 12.91
N GLU A 136 8.54 4.46 12.47
CA GLU A 136 9.83 3.86 12.82
C GLU A 136 11.01 4.76 12.40
N SER A 137 10.96 5.31 11.18
CA SER A 137 11.99 6.22 10.67
C SER A 137 12.13 7.48 11.54
N ILE A 138 11.01 8.09 11.92
CA ILE A 138 10.99 9.26 12.82
C ILE A 138 11.58 8.89 14.19
N GLU A 139 11.17 7.77 14.77
CA GLU A 139 11.67 7.32 16.07
C GLU A 139 13.18 7.06 16.04
N MET A 140 13.70 6.44 14.97
CA MET A 140 15.13 6.26 14.76
C MET A 140 15.88 7.61 14.68
N GLN A 141 15.33 8.60 13.97
CA GLN A 141 15.95 9.91 13.82
C GLN A 141 15.97 10.69 15.14
N LEU A 142 14.89 10.64 15.91
CA LEU A 142 14.87 11.23 17.26
C LEU A 142 15.94 10.60 18.15
N ARG A 143 16.13 9.28 18.08
CA ARG A 143 17.18 8.58 18.83
C ARG A 143 18.58 9.00 18.42
N ASP A 144 18.81 9.16 17.11
CA ASP A 144 20.09 9.63 16.58
C ASP A 144 20.38 11.07 17.02
N VAL A 145 19.38 11.95 16.99
CA VAL A 145 19.50 13.34 17.48
C VAL A 145 19.91 13.37 18.96
N PHE A 146 19.25 12.59 19.81
CA PHE A 146 19.54 12.55 21.24
C PHE A 146 20.94 11.99 21.50
N THR A 147 21.32 10.93 20.78
CA THR A 147 22.64 10.32 20.87
C THR A 147 23.73 11.29 20.40
N ARG A 148 23.46 12.10 19.37
CA ARG A 148 24.40 13.11 18.87
C ARG A 148 24.62 14.26 19.87
N VAL A 149 23.57 14.67 20.58
CA VAL A 149 23.64 15.77 21.55
C VAL A 149 24.31 15.34 22.86
N PHE A 150 23.91 14.19 23.42
CA PHE A 150 24.34 13.77 24.75
C PHE A 150 25.41 12.68 24.74
N GLY A 151 25.56 11.91 23.66
CA GLY A 151 26.53 10.83 23.57
C GLY A 151 26.40 9.85 24.73
N ASP A 152 27.52 9.62 25.43
CA ASP A 152 27.59 8.67 26.54
C ASP A 152 26.78 9.10 27.78
N SER A 153 26.48 10.40 27.95
CA SER A 153 25.70 10.88 29.11
C SER A 153 24.19 10.74 28.93
N LEU A 154 23.71 10.33 27.75
CA LEU A 154 22.29 10.24 27.44
C LEU A 154 21.50 9.40 28.44
N SER A 155 22.03 8.25 28.87
CA SER A 155 21.34 7.37 29.83
C SER A 155 21.23 7.99 31.22
N GLU A 156 22.25 8.74 31.64
CA GLU A 156 22.24 9.49 32.90
C GLU A 156 21.22 10.63 32.83
N GLN A 157 21.23 11.40 31.74
CA GLN A 157 20.27 12.49 31.53
C GLN A 157 18.83 12.01 31.47
N LEU A 158 18.55 10.87 30.83
CA LEU A 158 17.22 10.25 30.84
C LEU A 158 16.79 9.85 32.27
N GLY A 159 17.71 9.29 33.05
CA GLY A 159 17.45 8.92 34.45
C GLY A 159 17.17 10.13 35.35
N GLU A 160 17.90 11.23 35.16
CA GLU A 160 17.71 12.48 35.90
C GLU A 160 16.41 13.19 35.49
N THR A 161 16.07 13.18 34.20
CA THR A 161 14.89 13.86 33.67
C THR A 161 13.59 13.20 34.11
N PHE A 162 13.57 11.87 34.15
CA PHE A 162 12.39 11.06 34.41
C PHE A 162 12.48 10.33 35.74
N ASP A 163 12.93 11.03 36.79
CA ASP A 163 13.05 10.47 38.14
C ASP A 163 11.70 10.05 38.75
N GLU A 164 11.71 9.57 40.00
CA GLU A 164 10.49 9.07 40.68
C GLU A 164 9.41 10.15 40.90
N GLU A 165 9.75 11.44 40.81
CA GLU A 165 8.81 12.55 40.95
C GLU A 165 8.15 12.92 39.61
N HIS A 166 8.70 12.45 38.49
CA HIS A 166 8.17 12.74 37.16
C HIS A 166 6.90 11.93 36.83
N PRO A 167 5.88 12.52 36.16
CA PRO A 167 4.64 11.81 35.81
C PRO A 167 4.81 10.63 34.84
N LEU A 168 5.84 10.69 33.99
CA LEU A 168 6.25 9.59 33.11
C LEU A 168 7.28 8.70 33.81
N PRO A 169 7.20 7.37 33.66
CA PRO A 169 8.15 6.44 34.27
C PRO A 169 9.54 6.58 33.67
N THR A 170 10.59 6.36 34.47
CA THR A 170 11.97 6.34 33.98
C THR A 170 12.15 5.26 32.89
N PRO A 171 12.55 5.63 31.65
CA PRO A 171 12.83 4.65 30.62
C PRO A 171 14.15 3.92 30.91
N ALA A 172 14.21 2.60 30.64
CA ALA A 172 15.42 1.81 30.87
C ALA A 172 16.58 2.18 29.92
N SER A 173 16.25 2.69 28.74
CA SER A 173 17.18 3.19 27.75
C SER A 173 16.42 4.05 26.74
N ILE A 174 17.11 4.72 25.81
CA ILE A 174 16.46 5.50 24.76
C ILE A 174 15.53 4.65 23.89
N GLU A 175 15.81 3.34 23.79
CA GLU A 175 14.96 2.41 23.06
C GLU A 175 13.61 2.12 23.70
N HIS A 176 13.49 2.42 25.00
CA HIS A 176 12.27 2.25 25.79
C HIS A 176 11.52 3.57 25.98
N CYS A 177 12.00 4.65 25.37
CA CYS A 177 11.28 5.92 25.35
C CYS A 177 9.99 5.78 24.53
N SER A 178 9.02 6.63 24.88
CA SER A 178 7.78 6.83 24.13
C SER A 178 7.86 8.21 23.49
N TYR A 179 6.95 8.52 22.56
CA TYR A 179 6.87 9.89 22.02
C TYR A 179 6.63 10.95 23.10
N ALA A 180 5.92 10.61 24.19
CA ALA A 180 5.81 11.51 25.34
C ALA A 180 7.15 11.72 26.05
N HIS A 181 7.98 10.67 26.17
CA HIS A 181 9.35 10.81 26.70
C HIS A 181 10.20 11.72 25.77
N TYR A 182 10.16 11.49 24.46
CA TYR A 182 10.92 12.31 23.51
C TYR A 182 10.51 13.79 23.57
N ALA A 183 9.21 14.09 23.55
CA ALA A 183 8.71 15.46 23.60
C ALA A 183 9.07 16.18 24.91
N GLN A 184 8.96 15.50 26.06
CA GLN A 184 9.34 16.07 27.36
C GLN A 184 10.85 16.27 27.47
N PHE A 185 11.64 15.31 27.00
CA PHE A 185 13.10 15.43 27.05
C PHE A 185 13.62 16.59 26.20
N ILE A 186 13.10 16.75 24.97
CA ILE A 186 13.40 17.92 24.10
C ILE A 186 13.00 19.22 24.80
N SER A 187 11.85 19.23 25.48
CA SER A 187 11.36 20.42 26.15
C SER A 187 12.25 20.80 27.35
N ILE A 188 12.65 19.84 28.17
CA ILE A 188 13.46 20.11 29.36
C ILE A 188 14.88 20.55 28.98
N HIS A 189 15.45 19.93 27.94
CA HIS A 189 16.81 20.20 27.45
C HIS A 189 16.83 21.03 26.16
N TRP A 190 15.94 22.03 26.05
CA TRP A 190 15.79 22.77 24.80
C TRP A 190 17.06 23.53 24.41
N GLU A 191 17.82 24.04 25.38
CA GLU A 191 19.05 24.81 25.11
C GLU A 191 20.09 23.98 24.31
N GLU A 192 20.14 22.68 24.56
CA GLU A 192 21.02 21.74 23.86
C GLU A 192 20.52 21.39 22.44
N PHE A 193 19.20 21.40 22.23
CA PHE A 193 18.57 21.05 20.96
C PHE A 193 18.30 22.23 20.03
N GLU A 194 18.23 23.46 20.54
CA GLU A 194 17.79 24.65 19.81
C GLU A 194 18.57 24.87 18.50
N SER A 195 19.87 24.59 18.49
CA SER A 195 20.71 24.76 17.30
C SER A 195 20.50 23.73 16.20
N LEU A 196 19.82 22.62 16.51
CA LEU A 196 19.54 21.53 15.57
C LEU A 196 18.18 21.70 14.89
N PHE A 197 17.22 22.34 15.55
CA PHE A 197 15.87 22.52 15.02
C PHE A 197 15.69 23.91 14.40
N ASP A 198 15.03 23.97 13.25
CA ASP A 198 14.73 25.22 12.54
C ASP A 198 13.47 25.94 13.09
N ASP A 199 12.81 25.35 14.10
CA ASP A 199 11.54 25.82 14.66
C ASP A 199 11.58 25.95 16.19
N GLN A 200 10.51 26.49 16.77
CA GLN A 200 10.39 26.71 18.21
C GLN A 200 10.10 25.42 18.97
N GLN A 201 10.54 25.35 20.22
CA GLN A 201 10.32 24.26 21.17
C GLN A 201 8.88 23.72 21.14
N ASP A 202 7.89 24.61 21.22
CA ASP A 202 6.47 24.23 21.24
C ASP A 202 6.06 23.50 19.95
N VAL A 203 6.57 23.93 18.79
CA VAL A 203 6.27 23.29 17.49
C VAL A 203 6.84 21.88 17.46
N ILE A 204 8.10 21.70 17.89
CA ILE A 204 8.76 20.38 17.91
C ILE A 204 8.04 19.45 18.87
N ARG A 205 7.72 19.95 20.07
CA ARG A 205 7.02 19.20 21.10
C ARG A 205 5.67 18.70 20.58
N GLU A 206 4.85 19.59 20.02
CA GLU A 206 3.52 19.22 19.53
C GLU A 206 3.62 18.26 18.34
N LEU A 207 4.59 18.44 17.43
CA LEU A 207 4.83 17.51 16.31
C LEU A 207 5.17 16.09 16.81
N VAL A 208 6.08 15.97 17.79
CA VAL A 208 6.46 14.68 18.38
C VAL A 208 5.27 14.03 19.09
N LEU A 209 4.47 14.80 19.82
CA LEU A 209 3.28 14.29 20.50
C LEU A 209 2.22 13.79 19.50
N GLU A 210 1.95 14.55 18.44
CA GLU A 210 0.96 14.19 17.43
C GLU A 210 1.34 12.88 16.72
N ILE A 211 2.62 12.74 16.33
CA ILE A 211 3.13 11.48 15.76
C ILE A 211 2.96 10.31 16.75
N GLY A 212 3.14 10.58 18.06
CA GLY A 212 2.89 9.61 19.12
C GLY A 212 1.43 9.17 19.20
N ASP A 213 0.49 10.08 19.05
CA ASP A 213 -0.94 9.79 19.04
C ASP A 213 -1.34 9.01 17.79
N MET A 214 -0.83 9.39 16.61
CA MET A 214 -1.00 8.62 15.38
C MET A 214 -0.47 7.20 15.52
N ARG A 215 0.70 7.03 16.13
CA ARG A 215 1.29 5.72 16.44
C ARG A 215 0.35 4.90 17.32
N ASN A 216 -0.19 5.47 18.39
CA ASN A 216 -1.11 4.78 19.28
C ASN A 216 -2.42 4.38 18.58
N GLN A 217 -2.99 5.25 17.74
CA GLN A 217 -4.18 4.94 16.93
C GLN A 217 -3.94 3.73 16.02
N LEU A 218 -2.79 3.71 15.33
CA LEU A 218 -2.40 2.65 14.41
C LEU A 218 -2.21 1.30 15.14
N PHE A 219 -1.48 1.27 16.26
CA PHE A 219 -1.21 0.05 17.01
C PHE A 219 -2.42 -0.50 17.77
N HIS A 220 -3.42 0.33 18.08
CA HIS A 220 -4.67 -0.12 18.67
C HIS A 220 -5.71 -0.55 17.64
N PHE A 221 -5.36 -0.59 16.34
CA PHE A 221 -6.28 -0.86 15.23
C PHE A 221 -7.54 0.02 15.30
N ARG A 222 -7.39 1.27 15.79
CA ARG A 222 -8.47 2.27 15.92
C ARG A 222 -8.62 3.14 14.69
N VAL A 223 -7.97 2.77 13.60
CA VAL A 223 -8.14 3.40 12.29
C VAL A 223 -9.32 2.68 11.64
N ASP A 224 -10.53 3.17 11.94
CA ASP A 224 -11.75 2.64 11.34
C ASP A 224 -11.82 2.96 9.84
N ASP A 225 -11.18 4.05 9.40
CA ASP A 225 -11.01 4.45 8.01
C ASP A 225 -9.54 4.81 7.68
N PRO A 226 -8.87 4.09 6.76
CA PRO A 226 -7.52 4.42 6.27
C PRO A 226 -7.38 5.80 5.61
N GLU A 227 -8.48 6.45 5.23
CA GLU A 227 -8.51 7.82 4.70
C GLU A 227 -8.53 8.89 5.81
N GLU A 228 -8.94 8.55 7.03
CA GLU A 228 -8.89 9.45 8.20
C GLU A 228 -7.48 9.55 8.80
N PHE A 229 -6.56 8.67 8.41
CA PHE A 229 -5.19 8.66 8.91
C PHE A 229 -4.30 9.66 8.16
N ASP A 230 -3.88 10.73 8.83
CA ASP A 230 -3.09 11.83 8.24
C ASP A 230 -1.65 11.41 7.89
N ARG A 231 -1.49 10.71 6.76
CA ARG A 231 -0.18 10.31 6.25
C ARG A 231 0.72 11.50 5.91
N ASP A 232 0.13 12.65 5.59
CA ASP A 232 0.91 13.83 5.20
C ASP A 232 1.61 14.43 6.41
N MET A 233 1.00 14.38 7.60
CA MET A 233 1.68 14.72 8.86
C MET A 233 2.88 13.81 9.14
N LEU A 234 2.76 12.49 8.94
CA LEU A 234 3.89 11.57 9.12
C LEU A 234 5.01 11.83 8.09
N ARG A 235 4.66 12.10 6.83
CA ARG A 235 5.64 12.44 5.79
C ARG A 235 6.34 13.76 6.12
N PHE A 236 5.60 14.75 6.61
CA PHE A 236 6.16 16.02 7.07
C PHE A 236 7.13 15.78 8.23
N GLY A 237 6.71 15.07 9.28
CA GLY A 237 7.56 14.75 10.42
C GLY A 237 8.82 13.97 10.02
N GLN A 238 8.67 12.96 9.17
CA GLN A 238 9.80 12.19 8.64
C GLN A 238 10.78 13.08 7.88
N SER A 239 10.28 13.95 6.98
CA SER A 239 11.13 14.86 6.22
C SER A 239 11.83 15.86 7.13
N TYR A 240 11.14 16.35 8.16
CA TYR A 240 11.66 17.33 9.11
C TYR A 240 12.83 16.74 9.90
N PHE A 241 12.61 15.63 10.63
CA PHE A 241 13.64 15.02 11.46
C PHE A 241 14.79 14.41 10.64
N SER A 242 14.59 14.13 9.35
CA SER A 242 15.66 13.64 8.46
C SER A 242 16.63 14.74 8.04
N SER A 243 16.23 16.00 8.21
CA SER A 243 17.01 17.17 7.77
C SER A 243 17.88 17.79 8.86
N VAL A 244 17.73 17.30 10.10
CA VAL A 244 18.41 17.75 11.33
C VAL A 244 19.67 16.93 11.60
#